data_AF-A0A947AXC1-F1
#
_entry.id   AF-A0A947AXC1-F1
#
_cell.length_a   1.000
_cell.length_b   1.000
_cell.length_c   1.000
_cell.angle_alpha   90.00
_cell.angle_beta   90.00
_cell.angle_gamma   90.00
#
_symmetry.space_group_name_H-M   'P 1'
#
loop_
_entity.id
_entity.type
_entity.pdbx_description
1 polymer ?
#
loop_
_entity_poly.entity_id
_entity_poly.type
_entity_poly.pdbx_seq_one_letter_code
_entity_poly.pdbx_strand_id
1 'polypeptide(L)'
;MKKSILLVFVIVSILLPIACATSGGAVDYSYQYLEKVRQDAFTEIYKYRYKIAEGEWQDIDIYVKNENFDYIINMETYFGQMQNRFVYNSLEKSQNFASQYRAVPETVNSLQEAIELALGIYIQDFKAKELE
;
A
#
# COMPACT_ATOMS: atom_id res chain seq x y z
N MET A 1 15.96 -38.50 -42.87
CA MET A 1 16.15 -37.86 -41.55
C MET A 1 16.03 -36.33 -41.61
N LYS A 2 14.93 -35.76 -42.13
CA LYS A 2 14.75 -34.29 -42.18
C LYS A 2 13.32 -33.78 -41.89
N LYS A 3 12.33 -34.66 -41.70
CA LYS A 3 10.93 -34.26 -41.47
C LYS A 3 10.48 -34.35 -40.01
N SER A 4 11.25 -35.03 -39.14
CA SER A 4 10.87 -35.26 -37.74
C SER A 4 11.33 -34.17 -36.78
N ILE A 5 12.20 -33.24 -37.22
CA ILE A 5 12.74 -32.16 -36.37
C ILE A 5 11.78 -30.97 -36.31
N LEU A 6 10.98 -30.73 -37.35
CA LEU A 6 10.07 -29.59 -37.39
C LEU A 6 8.87 -29.74 -36.44
N LEU A 7 8.46 -30.99 -36.16
CA LEU A 7 7.27 -31.28 -35.37
C LEU A 7 7.50 -31.13 -33.86
N VAL A 8 8.75 -31.28 -33.41
CA VAL A 8 9.14 -31.06 -31.99
C VAL A 8 9.20 -29.57 -31.67
N PHE A 9 9.57 -28.72 -32.64
CA PHE A 9 9.60 -27.26 -32.43
C PHE A 9 8.20 -26.65 -32.30
N VAL A 10 7.20 -27.18 -33.01
CA VAL A 10 5.83 -26.64 -32.96
C VAL A 10 5.14 -26.96 -31.63
N ILE A 11 5.40 -28.12 -31.03
CA ILE A 11 4.75 -28.52 -29.76
C ILE A 11 5.36 -27.78 -28.55
N VAL A 12 6.67 -27.50 -28.57
CA VAL A 12 7.33 -26.70 -27.51
C VAL A 12 6.90 -25.23 -27.57
N SER A 13 6.54 -24.72 -28.74
CA SER A 13 6.09 -23.33 -28.94
C SER A 13 4.66 -23.07 -28.44
N ILE A 14 3.85 -24.11 -28.27
CA ILE A 14 2.44 -23.99 -27.84
C ILE A 14 2.31 -24.11 -26.31
N LEU A 15 3.37 -24.49 -25.59
CA LEU A 15 3.35 -24.68 -24.13
C LEU A 15 3.97 -23.54 -23.31
N LEU A 16 4.31 -22.40 -23.93
CA LEU A 16 4.88 -21.24 -23.23
C LEU A 16 4.16 -19.93 -23.60
N PRO A 17 2.89 -19.77 -23.18
CA PRO A 17 2.62 -18.55 -22.41
C PRO A 17 1.66 -18.72 -21.20
N ILE A 18 1.43 -19.93 -20.67
CA ILE A 18 0.58 -20.09 -19.45
C ILE A 18 1.38 -19.88 -18.14
N ALA A 19 2.62 -19.41 -18.23
CA ALA A 19 3.45 -19.14 -17.06
C ALA A 19 3.94 -17.69 -17.06
N CYS A 20 3.00 -16.75 -16.96
CA CYS A 20 3.25 -15.47 -16.29
C CYS A 20 1.92 -14.77 -15.95
N ALA A 21 1.77 -14.49 -14.66
CA ALA A 21 0.87 -13.53 -14.07
C ALA A 21 -0.64 -13.84 -14.14
N THR A 22 -1.11 -14.70 -13.23
CA THR A 22 -2.17 -14.22 -12.33
C THR A 22 -1.54 -13.20 -11.37
N SER A 23 -1.15 -12.03 -11.88
CA SER A 23 -1.09 -10.87 -11.01
C SER A 23 -2.54 -10.47 -10.86
N GLY A 24 -3.12 -10.65 -9.67
CA GLY A 24 -4.34 -9.92 -9.32
C GLY A 24 -4.14 -8.49 -9.80
N GLY A 25 -5.04 -7.99 -10.65
CA GLY A 25 -4.86 -6.71 -11.30
C GLY A 25 -4.52 -5.68 -10.23
N ALA A 26 -3.46 -4.90 -10.45
CA ALA A 26 -3.14 -3.79 -9.56
C ALA A 26 -4.42 -2.95 -9.46
N VAL A 27 -4.98 -2.87 -8.25
CA VAL A 27 -6.17 -2.06 -8.00
C VAL A 27 -5.80 -0.64 -8.39
N ASP A 28 -6.50 -0.08 -9.37
CA ASP A 28 -6.32 1.31 -9.75
C ASP A 28 -6.93 2.20 -8.66
N TYR A 29 -6.15 3.13 -8.13
CA TYR A 29 -6.63 4.08 -7.14
C TYR A 29 -5.94 5.43 -7.30
N SER A 30 -6.63 6.47 -6.87
CA SER A 30 -6.10 7.83 -6.79
C SER A 30 -6.34 8.36 -5.38
N TYR A 31 -5.42 9.21 -4.91
CA TYR A 31 -5.61 9.94 -3.66
C TYR A 31 -5.22 11.40 -3.82
N GLN A 32 -5.74 12.24 -2.94
CA GLN A 32 -5.45 13.66 -2.88
C GLN A 32 -5.36 14.12 -1.43
N TYR A 33 -4.27 14.82 -1.10
CA TYR A 33 -4.12 15.51 0.17
C TYR A 33 -5.07 16.72 0.23
N LEU A 34 -5.77 16.88 1.36
CA LEU A 34 -6.71 17.96 1.59
C LEU A 34 -6.12 18.97 2.57
N GLU A 35 -5.86 18.52 3.79
CA GLU A 35 -5.38 19.39 4.86
C GLU A 35 -4.71 18.60 5.99
N LYS A 36 -4.09 19.32 6.92
CA LYS A 36 -3.53 18.80 8.15
C LYS A 36 -4.01 19.61 9.33
N VAL A 37 -4.49 18.92 10.35
CA VAL A 37 -4.97 19.52 11.59
C VAL A 37 -4.15 18.98 12.76
N ARG A 38 -3.71 19.86 13.65
CA ARG A 38 -3.09 19.42 14.91
C ARG A 38 -4.18 19.06 15.91
N GLN A 39 -4.13 17.83 16.42
CA GLN A 39 -5.06 17.38 17.46
C GLN A 39 -4.50 17.68 18.86
N ASP A 40 -3.22 17.36 19.10
CA ASP A 40 -2.54 17.64 20.36
C ASP A 40 -1.03 17.88 20.14
N ALA A 41 -0.22 17.87 21.21
CA ALA A 41 1.21 18.15 21.14
C ALA A 41 2.01 17.09 20.36
N PHE A 42 1.51 15.87 20.26
CA PHE A 42 2.17 14.72 19.64
C PHE A 42 1.36 14.11 18.49
N THR A 43 0.09 14.48 18.35
CA THR A 43 -0.83 13.93 17.35
C THR A 43 -1.23 14.97 16.31
N GLU A 44 -1.06 14.62 15.04
CA GLU A 44 -1.54 15.35 13.87
C GLU A 44 -2.49 14.46 13.07
N ILE A 45 -3.53 15.05 12.48
CA ILE A 45 -4.49 14.38 11.61
C ILE A 45 -4.25 14.89 10.19
N TYR A 46 -3.95 13.97 9.29
CA TYR A 46 -3.79 14.24 7.87
C TYR A 46 -5.04 13.80 7.15
N LYS A 47 -5.71 14.75 6.49
CA LYS A 47 -6.93 14.48 5.74
C LYS A 47 -6.61 14.26 4.27
N TYR A 48 -7.03 13.12 3.77
CA TYR A 48 -6.96 12.78 2.37
C TYR A 48 -8.36 12.47 1.85
N ARG A 49 -8.49 12.44 0.55
CA ARG A 49 -9.56 11.71 -0.12
C ARG A 49 -8.96 10.71 -1.09
N TYR A 50 -9.62 9.57 -1.26
CA TYR A 50 -9.21 8.57 -2.23
C TYR A 50 -10.41 8.10 -3.06
N LYS A 51 -10.13 7.52 -4.22
CA LYS A 51 -11.12 6.79 -5.01
C LYS A 51 -10.48 5.52 -5.57
N ILE A 52 -11.29 4.48 -5.72
CA ILE A 52 -10.89 3.20 -6.30
C ILE A 52 -11.50 3.14 -7.71
N ALA A 53 -10.65 2.98 -8.72
CA ALA A 53 -11.02 3.05 -10.14
C ALA A 53 -11.84 4.31 -10.48
N GLU A 54 -12.94 4.15 -11.24
CA GLU A 54 -13.89 5.23 -11.57
C GLU A 54 -14.96 5.44 -10.48
N GLY A 55 -14.73 4.94 -9.26
CA GLY A 55 -15.63 5.13 -8.13
C GLY A 55 -15.65 6.56 -7.59
N GLU A 56 -16.52 6.76 -6.59
CA GLU A 56 -16.67 8.03 -5.89
C GLU A 56 -15.49 8.33 -4.96
N TRP A 57 -15.25 9.63 -4.75
CA TRP A 57 -14.29 10.07 -3.75
C TRP A 57 -14.80 9.79 -2.34
N GLN A 58 -13.91 9.24 -1.52
CA GLN A 58 -14.12 8.94 -0.11
C GLN A 58 -13.08 9.69 0.71
N ASP A 59 -13.53 10.42 1.72
CA ASP A 59 -12.65 11.14 2.64
C ASP A 59 -12.09 10.16 3.70
N ILE A 60 -10.84 10.38 4.11
CA ILE A 60 -10.16 9.61 5.14
C ILE A 60 -9.33 10.52 6.04
N ASP A 61 -9.48 10.30 7.34
CA ASP A 61 -8.65 10.88 8.38
C ASP A 61 -7.54 9.89 8.75
N ILE A 62 -6.29 10.32 8.62
CA ILE A 62 -5.10 9.54 8.97
C ILE A 62 -4.47 10.15 10.23
N TYR A 63 -4.47 9.38 11.31
CA TYR A 63 -3.95 9.82 12.60
C TYR A 63 -2.47 9.49 12.70
N VAL A 64 -1.65 10.50 12.97
CA VAL A 64 -0.19 10.38 13.03
C VAL A 64 0.30 10.85 14.39
N LYS A 65 0.88 9.94 15.18
CA LYS A 65 1.44 10.24 16.51
C LYS A 65 2.94 10.08 16.50
N ASN A 66 3.65 11.10 16.96
CA ASN A 66 5.10 11.05 17.16
C ASN A 66 5.44 10.57 18.57
N GLU A 67 6.07 9.41 18.67
CA GLU A 67 6.62 8.84 19.89
C GLU A 67 8.14 8.72 19.77
N ASN A 68 8.86 9.79 20.09
CA ASN A 68 10.34 9.80 20.08
C ASN A 68 10.93 9.32 18.74
N PHE A 69 10.58 9.98 17.64
CA PHE A 69 11.03 9.70 16.27
C PHE A 69 10.37 8.49 15.59
N ASP A 70 9.60 7.68 16.33
CA ASP A 70 8.67 6.71 15.79
C ASP A 70 7.32 7.39 15.50
N TYR A 71 6.96 7.47 14.23
CA TYR A 71 5.67 7.95 13.78
C TYR A 71 4.70 6.77 13.64
N ILE A 72 3.70 6.73 14.50
CA ILE A 72 2.61 5.75 14.43
C ILE A 72 1.52 6.34 13.54
N ILE A 73 1.22 5.65 12.44
CA ILE A 73 0.25 6.06 11.42
C ILE A 73 -0.92 5.08 11.49
N ASN A 74 -2.11 5.59 11.79
CA ASN A 74 -3.35 4.82 11.89
C ASN A 74 -4.37 5.29 10.85
N MET A 75 -4.95 4.33 10.12
CA MET A 75 -6.01 4.59 9.14
C MET A 75 -7.39 4.53 9.80
N GLU A 76 -8.25 5.51 9.49
CA GLU A 76 -9.67 5.62 9.87
C GLU A 76 -10.00 5.66 11.37
N THR A 77 -9.04 5.39 12.25
CA THR A 77 -9.28 5.19 13.67
C THR A 77 -8.24 5.87 14.53
N TYR A 78 -8.70 6.36 15.68
CA TYR A 78 -7.83 6.90 16.72
C TYR A 78 -7.01 5.79 17.40
N PHE A 79 -5.88 6.17 18.00
CA PHE A 79 -4.98 5.24 18.66
C PHE A 79 -5.69 4.40 19.74
N GLY A 80 -5.56 3.08 19.65
CA GLY A 80 -6.19 2.11 20.55
C GLY A 80 -6.78 0.90 19.82
N GLN A 81 -7.14 1.07 18.55
CA GLN A 81 -7.48 -0.03 17.65
C GLN A 81 -6.28 -0.33 16.74
N MET A 82 -5.88 -1.60 16.66
CA MET A 82 -4.63 -2.02 15.98
C MET A 82 -4.83 -2.37 14.49
N GLN A 83 -6.05 -2.31 13.98
CA GLN A 83 -6.28 -2.57 12.56
C GLN A 83 -5.74 -1.39 11.76
N ASN A 84 -4.94 -1.67 10.72
CA ASN A 84 -4.38 -0.66 9.80
C ASN A 84 -3.39 0.32 10.44
N ARG A 85 -2.56 -0.19 11.37
CA ARG A 85 -1.45 0.54 11.98
C ARG A 85 -0.14 0.32 11.20
N PHE A 86 0.57 1.42 10.98
CA PHE A 86 1.90 1.47 10.38
C PHE A 86 2.85 2.25 11.28
N VAL A 87 4.14 1.96 11.18
CA VAL A 87 5.19 2.62 11.97
C VAL A 87 6.29 3.07 11.04
N TYR A 88 6.69 4.33 11.18
CA TYR A 88 7.81 4.93 10.46
C TYR A 88 8.84 5.50 11.44
N ASN A 89 10.09 5.03 11.39
CA ASN A 89 11.19 5.59 12.19
C ASN A 89 12.01 6.59 11.36
N SER A 90 11.99 7.85 11.76
CA SER A 90 12.67 8.92 11.01
C SER A 90 14.20 8.94 11.14
N LEU A 91 14.77 8.20 12.09
CA LEU A 91 16.23 8.11 12.29
C LEU A 91 16.86 6.95 11.52
N GLU A 92 16.07 5.92 11.21
CA GLU A 92 16.52 4.77 10.44
C GLU A 92 16.60 5.07 8.95
N LYS A 93 17.70 4.64 8.32
CA LYS A 93 17.97 4.88 6.89
C LYS A 93 17.44 3.78 5.95
N SER A 94 17.04 2.65 6.51
CA SER A 94 16.61 1.47 5.76
C SER A 94 15.65 0.65 6.60
N GLN A 95 14.68 0.00 5.97
CA GLN A 95 13.67 -0.84 6.65
C GLN A 95 12.93 -0.06 7.75
N ASN A 96 12.78 1.24 7.52
CA ASN A 96 12.29 2.20 8.50
C ASN A 96 10.77 2.38 8.47
N PHE A 97 10.08 1.64 7.61
CA PHE A 97 8.62 1.61 7.52
C PHE A 97 8.12 0.18 7.65
N ALA A 98 7.18 -0.06 8.57
CA ALA A 98 6.59 -1.37 8.79
C ALA A 98 5.07 -1.29 8.99
N SER A 99 4.39 -2.35 8.55
CA SER A 99 2.98 -2.62 8.88
C SER A 99 2.91 -3.78 9.86
N GLN A 100 1.94 -3.76 10.78
CA GLN A 100 1.73 -4.87 11.70
C GLN A 100 1.41 -6.21 11.00
N TYR A 101 0.83 -6.15 9.79
CA TYR A 101 0.34 -7.32 9.07
C TYR A 101 1.23 -7.74 7.89
N ARG A 102 2.23 -6.94 7.51
CA ARG A 102 3.17 -7.27 6.42
C ARG A 102 4.52 -7.67 6.99
N ALA A 103 5.07 -8.77 6.48
CA ALA A 103 6.32 -9.33 6.99
C ALA A 103 7.58 -8.59 6.51
N VAL A 104 7.49 -7.81 5.43
CA VAL A 104 8.64 -7.16 4.80
C VAL A 104 8.59 -5.67 5.11
N PRO A 105 9.57 -5.13 5.87
CA PRO A 105 9.70 -3.70 6.05
C PRO A 105 10.12 -3.01 4.75
N GLU A 106 9.64 -1.79 4.56
CA GLU A 106 9.97 -0.94 3.41
C GLU A 106 10.89 0.21 3.85
N THR A 107 11.47 0.92 2.88
CA THR A 107 12.29 2.11 3.14
C THR A 107 11.62 3.31 2.52
N VAL A 108 11.35 4.32 3.33
CA VAL A 108 10.78 5.61 2.90
C VAL A 108 11.66 6.76 3.37
N ASN A 109 11.62 7.87 2.65
CA ASN A 109 12.54 9.01 2.83
C ASN A 109 11.93 10.16 3.63
N SER A 110 10.62 10.12 3.89
CA SER A 110 9.92 11.17 4.63
C SER A 110 8.66 10.64 5.30
N LEU A 111 8.15 11.41 6.28
CA LEU A 111 6.85 11.13 6.89
C LEU A 111 5.71 11.19 5.87
N GLN A 112 5.77 12.11 4.90
CA GLN A 112 4.75 12.21 3.87
C GLN A 112 4.70 10.94 3.02
N GLU A 113 5.87 10.47 2.56
CA GLU A 113 5.98 9.22 1.80
C GLU A 113 5.50 8.02 2.63
N ALA A 114 5.80 7.98 3.94
CA ALA A 114 5.28 6.96 4.85
C ALA A 114 3.74 6.96 4.92
N ILE A 115 3.11 8.14 5.00
CA ILE A 115 1.65 8.29 5.04
C ILE A 115 1.02 7.85 3.72
N GLU A 116 1.58 8.27 2.59
CA GLU A 116 1.09 7.93 1.25
C GLU A 116 1.23 6.44 0.96
N LEU A 117 2.36 5.83 1.35
CA LEU A 117 2.57 4.39 1.26
C LEU A 117 1.56 3.64 2.14
N ALA A 118 1.39 4.06 3.39
CA ALA A 118 0.41 3.47 4.29
C ALA A 118 -1.02 3.55 3.71
N LEU A 119 -1.39 4.68 3.11
CA LEU A 119 -2.70 4.87 2.47
C LEU A 119 -2.87 3.95 1.26
N GLY A 120 -1.85 3.83 0.41
CA GLY A 120 -1.87 2.90 -0.73
C GLY A 120 -2.06 1.45 -0.29
N ILE A 121 -1.32 1.02 0.74
CA ILE A 121 -1.47 -0.31 1.33
C ILE A 121 -2.88 -0.51 1.88
N TYR A 122 -3.39 0.49 2.59
CA TYR A 122 -4.72 0.45 3.17
C TYR A 122 -5.81 0.25 2.11
N ILE A 123 -5.75 1.03 1.03
CA ILE A 123 -6.70 0.93 -0.08
C ILE A 123 -6.64 -0.47 -0.72
N GLN A 124 -5.43 -0.96 -1.02
CA GLN A 124 -5.23 -2.24 -1.68
C GLN A 124 -5.63 -3.44 -0.83
N ASP A 125 -5.19 -3.46 0.43
CA ASP A 125 -5.31 -4.66 1.28
C ASP A 125 -6.66 -4.75 1.99
N PHE A 126 -7.37 -3.62 2.15
CA PHE A 126 -8.62 -3.54 2.90
C PHE A 126 -9.78 -3.04 2.04
N LYS A 127 -9.73 -1.80 1.54
CA LYS A 127 -10.90 -1.19 0.85
C LYS A 127 -11.24 -1.83 -0.48
N ALA A 128 -10.25 -2.23 -1.26
CA ALA A 128 -10.50 -2.89 -2.54
C ALA A 128 -11.25 -4.22 -2.35
N LYS A 129 -10.95 -4.96 -1.27
CA LYS A 129 -11.60 -6.24 -0.95
C LYS A 129 -13.02 -6.10 -0.44
N GLU A 130 -13.42 -4.94 0.07
CA GLU A 130 -14.81 -4.66 0.46
C GLU A 130 -15.73 -4.51 -0.77
N LEU A 131 -15.18 -4.31 -1.97
CA LEU A 131 -15.91 -4.12 -3.21
C LEU A 131 -16.06 -5.42 -4.03
N GLU A 132 -15.39 -6.50 -3.64
CA GLU A 132 -15.47 -7.84 -4.25
C GLU A 132 -16.64 -8.66 -3.68
#